data_AF-A0A6I2RML5-F1
#
_entry.id   AF-A0A6I2RML5-F1
#
_cell.length_a   1.000
_cell.length_b   1.000
_cell.length_c   1.000
_cell.angle_alpha   90.00
_cell.angle_beta   90.00
_cell.angle_gamma   90.00
#
_symmetry.space_group_name_H-M   'P 1'
#
loop_
_entity.id
_entity.type
_entity.pdbx_description
1 polymer ?
#
loop_
_entity_poly.entity_id
_entity_poly.type
_entity_poly.pdbx_seq_one_letter_code
_entity_poly.pdbx_strand_id
1 'polypeptide(L)' 'MTMHIRGEYLYIGVENARFGSVDFDSAERLYRSTKSGVHHGMGLKSARATARKYHSELVLKADQNTFSASTALLLPETKA' A
#
# COMPACT_ATOMS: atom_id res chain seq x y z
N MET A 1 10.49 7.03 -0.41
CA MET A 1 10.26 5.64 0.07
C MET A 1 11.03 5.47 1.36
N THR A 2 10.42 4.86 2.36
CA THR A 2 11.00 4.64 3.69
C THR A 2 10.93 3.17 4.01
N MET A 3 12.03 2.61 4.50
CA MET A 3 12.12 1.22 4.95
C MET A 3 12.89 1.17 6.26
N HIS A 4 12.36 0.48 7.26
CA HIS A 4 13.03 0.29 8.54
C HIS A 4 12.48 -0.95 9.26
N ILE A 5 13.29 -1.50 10.16
CA ILE A 5 12.88 -2.60 11.04
C ILE A 5 12.41 -2.01 12.37
N ARG A 6 11.29 -2.51 12.90
CA ARG A 6 10.79 -2.19 14.24
C ARG A 6 10.32 -3.46 14.92
N GLY A 7 11.08 -3.93 15.91
CA GLY A 7 10.87 -5.25 16.49
C GLY A 7 11.06 -6.32 15.42
N GLU A 8 10.08 -7.22 15.29
CA GLU A 8 10.11 -8.32 14.32
C GLU A 8 9.56 -7.95 12.95
N TYR A 9 9.24 -6.67 12.71
CA TYR A 9 8.60 -6.23 11.47
C TYR A 9 9.51 -5.37 10.60
N LEU A 10 9.54 -5.67 9.30
CA LEU A 10 10.03 -4.78 8.26
C LEU A 10 8.90 -3.86 7.79
N TYR A 11 8.96 -2.60 8.18
CA TYR A 11 8.09 -1.57 7.62
C TYR A 11 8.59 -1.12 6.25
N ILE A 12 7.67 -1.05 5.29
CA ILE A 12 7.91 -0.45 3.97
C ILE A 12 6.79 0.54 3.69
N GLY A 13 7.14 1.78 3.38
CA GLY A 13 6.19 2.85 3.10
C GLY A 13 6.63 3.77 1.98
N VAL A 14 5.66 4.29 1.25
CA VAL A 14 5.83 5.40 0.32
C VAL A 14 4.77 6.44 0.60
N GLU A 15 5.17 7.69 0.55
CA GLU A 15 4.29 8.85 0.59
C GLU A 15 4.61 9.70 -0.62
N ASN A 16 3.56 10.14 -1.31
CA ASN A 16 3.65 11.05 -2.44
C ASN A 16 2.76 12.26 -2.19
N ALA A 17 3.19 13.41 -2.70
CA ALA A 17 2.31 14.56 -2.80
C ALA A 17 1.09 14.22 -3.68
N ARG A 18 -0.06 14.74 -3.28
CA ARG A 18 -1.35 14.55 -3.94
C ARG A 18 -1.94 15.93 -4.26
N PHE A 19 -2.35 16.12 -5.51
CA PHE A 19 -2.80 17.42 -6.02
C PHE A 19 -4.28 17.45 -6.43
N GLY A 20 -5.04 16.38 -6.17
CA GLY A 20 -6.46 16.25 -6.56
C GLY A 20 -7.19 15.22 -5.72
N SER A 21 -8.52 15.09 -5.87
CA SER A 21 -9.31 14.07 -5.18
C SER A 21 -8.88 12.64 -5.55
N VAL A 22 -9.07 11.72 -4.61
CA VAL A 22 -8.93 10.27 -4.86
C VAL A 22 -10.26 9.60 -4.56
N ASP A 23 -10.65 8.66 -5.40
CA ASP A 23 -11.91 7.93 -5.28
C ASP A 23 -11.68 6.64 -4.50
N PHE A 24 -12.22 6.55 -3.28
CA PHE A 24 -12.06 5.39 -2.42
C PHE A 24 -13.26 4.45 -2.55
N ASP A 25 -13.00 3.23 -2.99
CA ASP A 25 -13.97 2.14 -3.01
C ASP A 25 -14.00 1.46 -1.64
N SER A 26 -15.11 1.61 -0.91
CA SER A 26 -15.27 1.01 0.42
C SER A 26 -15.45 -0.50 0.39
N ALA A 27 -16.04 -1.06 -0.67
CA ALA A 27 -16.24 -2.50 -0.83
C ALA A 27 -14.91 -3.20 -1.11
N GLU A 28 -14.11 -2.63 -2.01
CA GLU A 28 -12.78 -3.12 -2.31
C GLU A 28 -11.73 -2.66 -1.29
N ARG A 29 -12.01 -1.65 -0.47
CA ARG A 29 -11.01 -0.98 0.39
C ARG A 29 -9.76 -0.53 -0.38
N LEU A 30 -9.95 0.01 -1.59
CA LEU A 30 -8.88 0.48 -2.47
C LEU A 30 -9.28 1.80 -3.16
N TYR A 31 -8.29 2.57 -3.59
CA TYR A 31 -8.54 3.73 -4.44
C TYR A 31 -8.65 3.32 -5.91
N ARG A 32 -9.66 3.86 -6.61
CA ARG A 32 -9.90 3.61 -8.03
C ARG A 32 -8.99 4.49 -8.89
N SER A 33 -8.64 3.95 -10.07
CA SER A 33 -7.92 4.73 -11.07
C SER A 33 -8.87 5.74 -11.72
N THR A 34 -8.42 6.99 -11.81
CA THR A 34 -9.11 8.03 -12.60
C THR A 34 -8.69 8.04 -14.07
N LYS A 35 -7.68 7.25 -14.45
CA LYS A 35 -7.24 7.10 -15.85
C LYS A 35 -8.20 6.21 -16.64
N SER A 36 -8.60 6.67 -17.83
CA SER A 36 -9.45 5.94 -18.77
C SER A 36 -8.71 4.79 -19.46
N GLY A 37 -9.32 3.60 -19.52
CA GLY A 37 -8.78 2.45 -20.25
C GLY A 37 -8.75 1.17 -19.41
N VAL A 38 -8.82 0.01 -20.08
CA VAL A 38 -9.00 -1.32 -19.45
C VAL A 38 -7.77 -1.76 -18.62
N HIS A 39 -6.60 -1.17 -18.87
CA HIS A 39 -5.34 -1.59 -18.24
C HIS A 39 -4.92 -0.74 -17.02
N HIS A 40 -5.77 0.16 -16.54
CA HIS A 40 -5.47 0.99 -15.37
C HIS A 40 -6.09 0.43 -14.08
N GLY A 41 -5.61 0.91 -12.92
CA GLY A 41 -6.15 0.49 -11.61
C GLY A 41 -5.61 -0.84 -11.08
N MET A 42 -4.67 -1.48 -11.78
CA MET A 42 -4.09 -2.76 -11.34
C MET A 42 -2.99 -2.61 -10.29
N GLY A 43 -2.30 -1.47 -10.23
CA GLY A 43 -1.14 -1.28 -9.34
C GLY A 43 -1.44 -1.54 -7.87
N LEU A 44 -2.51 -0.96 -7.33
CA LEU A 44 -2.90 -1.18 -5.93
C LEU A 44 -3.43 -2.60 -5.68
N LYS A 45 -4.10 -3.21 -6.66
CA LYS A 45 -4.55 -4.61 -6.58
C LYS A 45 -3.34 -5.56 -6.49
N SER A 46 -2.32 -5.34 -7.32
CA SER A 46 -1.06 -6.09 -7.28
C SER A 46 -0.31 -5.87 -5.97
N ALA A 47 -0.15 -4.62 -5.52
CA ALA A 47 0.51 -4.31 -4.25
C ALA A 47 -0.18 -5.00 -3.05
N ARG A 48 -1.52 -5.03 -3.04
CA ARG A 48 -2.29 -5.72 -2.00
C ARG A 48 -2.09 -7.23 -2.05
N ALA A 49 -2.10 -7.82 -3.25
CA ALA A 49 -1.84 -9.25 -3.43
C ALA A 49 -0.42 -9.61 -2.95
N THR A 50 0.57 -8.77 -3.25
CA THR A 50 1.95 -8.93 -2.75
C THR A 50 2.01 -8.84 -1.23
N ALA A 51 1.41 -7.83 -0.60
CA ALA A 51 1.38 -7.73 0.87
C ALA A 51 0.79 -8.99 1.52
N ARG A 52 -0.34 -9.47 0.99
CA ARG A 52 -1.00 -10.69 1.48
C ARG A 52 -0.15 -11.95 1.31
N LYS A 53 0.61 -12.06 0.21
CA LYS A 53 1.56 -13.17 -0.01
C LYS A 53 2.60 -13.27 1.11
N TYR A 54 2.96 -12.15 1.73
CA TYR A 54 3.89 -12.09 2.86
C TYR A 54 3.18 -11.93 4.21
N HIS A 55 1.93 -12.40 4.32
CA HIS A 55 1.14 -12.35 5.55
C HIS A 55 1.03 -10.94 6.16
N SER A 56 0.99 -9.92 5.30
CA SER A 56 0.81 -8.53 5.70
C SER A 56 -0.39 -7.90 5.01
N GLU A 57 -0.74 -6.70 5.45
CA GLU A 57 -1.77 -5.88 4.86
C GLU A 57 -1.18 -4.65 4.17
N LEU A 58 -1.82 -4.24 3.08
CA LEU A 58 -1.57 -2.95 2.45
C LEU A 58 -2.47 -1.90 3.11
N VAL A 59 -1.86 -0.96 3.81
CA VAL A 59 -2.54 0.20 4.40
C VAL A 59 -2.41 1.37 3.44
N LEU A 60 -3.54 1.96 3.08
CA LEU A 60 -3.61 3.13 2.22
C LEU A 60 -4.23 4.30 3.01
N LYS A 61 -3.64 5.49 2.88
CA LYS A 61 -4.19 6.71 3.47
C LYS A 61 -4.11 7.84 2.45
N ALA A 62 -5.12 8.71 2.49
CA ALA A 62 -5.12 9.94 1.71
C ALA A 62 -5.57 11.08 2.61
N ASP A 63 -4.62 11.97 2.91
CA ASP A 63 -4.87 13.23 3.61
C ASP A 63 -4.87 14.38 2.59
N GLN A 64 -5.07 15.63 3.03
CA GLN A 64 -5.31 16.77 2.12
C GLN A 64 -4.30 16.85 0.97
N ASN A 65 -3.00 16.71 1.27
CA ASN A 65 -1.91 16.92 0.30
C ASN A 65 -1.06 15.69 0.07
N THR A 66 -1.40 14.54 0.66
CA THR A 66 -0.57 13.33 0.60
C THR A 66 -1.40 12.10 0.29
N PHE A 67 -0.76 11.17 -0.40
CA PHE A 67 -1.22 9.80 -0.56
C PHE A 67 -0.11 8.88 -0.08
N SER A 68 -0.42 7.98 0.84
CA SER A 68 0.55 7.01 1.33
C SER A 68 0.06 5.58 1.17
N ALA A 69 1.03 4.70 0.91
CA ALA A 69 0.86 3.27 0.87
C ALA A 69 1.96 2.64 1.72
N SER A 70 1.58 1.78 2.65
CA SER A 70 2.53 1.10 3.53
C SER A 70 2.11 -0.31 3.85
N THR A 71 3.09 -1.13 4.21
CA THR A 71 2.90 -2.50 4.68
C THR A 71 3.98 -2.81 5.73
N ALA A 72 3.71 -3.78 6.59
CA ALA A 72 4.64 -4.21 7.62
C ALA A 72 4.75 -5.73 7.59
N LEU A 73 5.88 -6.24 7.10
CA LEU A 73 6.11 -7.67 6.91
C LEU A 73 6.71 -8.24 8.20
N LEU A 74 6.16 -9.35 8.69
CA LEU A 74 6.81 -10.11 9.75
C LEU A 74 8.10 -10.72 9.18
N LEU A 75 9.23 -10.43 9.81
CA LEU A 75 10.49 -11.04 9.45
C LEU A 75 10.43 -12.54 9.75
N PRO A 76 10.95 -13.40 8.86
CA PRO A 76 11.02 -14.82 9.17
C PRO A 76 11.89 -15.01 10.42
N GLU A 77 11.44 -15.87 11.34
CA GLU A 77 12.28 -16.32 12.44
C GLU A 77 13.59 -16.84 11.85
N THR A 78 14.70 -16.24 12.26
CA THR A 78 16.01 -16.77 11.92
C THR A 78 16.18 -18.00 12.80
N LYS A 79 15.97 -19.21 12.25
CA LYS A 79 16.38 -20.42 12.96
C LYS A 79 17.88 -20.31 13.20
N ALA A 80 18.26 -20.13 14.46
CA ALA A 80 19.64 -20.23 14.92
C ALA A 80 20.12 -21.68 14.86
#